data_AF-A0A3D5W7G0-F1
#
_entry.id   AF-A0A3D5W7G0-F1
#
_cell.length_a   1.000
_cell.length_b   1.000
_cell.length_c   1.000
_cell.angle_alpha   90.00
_cell.angle_beta   90.00
_cell.angle_gamma   90.00
#
_symmetry.space_group_name_H-M   'P 1'
#
loop_
_entity.id
_entity.type
_entity.pdbx_description
1 polymer ?
#
loop_
_entity_poly.entity_id
_entity_poly.type
_entity_poly.pdbx_seq_one_letter_code
_entity_poly.pdbx_strand_id
1 'polypeptide(L)'
;SNYYLWSGMTRIPGSDRYYKYIKFILGALIISFAIWLTPHNLPLTSQEVGEMGGSQYHPTLKFMGLMPAKNAVVNLIILSTFFSFLLYRRGNKSEVVPISQQGRLPQIVISLAGLAAIAIVGQYALSMLNLDPAELDLPADRAHYFRTVGYLLAFECAMAVLAVVLALRDHGKLAQGLYMAVTALSVVIFLGVYGFVVMEKASPFLRNIAVAQFLQLISCIILVTAIDVYLFRGAKELGQLQWGKMTVRSQYALLLLTFVITMNMGLMGFIRSGLRGDWHIFGVMRDTSPWSYTPSNYTMTEMVSLAVLVFMVGVAFMFWLGGIAAKNKAPDKPTAEADRATPEPPAPPGPSAGG
;
A
#
# COMPACT_ATOMS: atom_id res chain seq x y z
N SER A 1 -0.30 2.31 9.41
CA SER A 1 -1.40 1.46 8.93
C SER A 1 -1.29 0.00 9.38
N ASN A 2 -0.19 -0.71 9.10
CA ASN A 2 -0.04 -2.13 9.48
C ASN A 2 -0.26 -2.39 10.99
N TYR A 3 0.36 -1.60 11.86
CA TYR A 3 0.19 -1.72 13.31
C TYR A 3 -1.27 -1.59 13.75
N TYR A 4 -2.04 -0.68 13.15
CA TYR A 4 -3.47 -0.54 13.42
C TYR A 4 -4.25 -1.80 13.01
N LEU A 5 -3.96 -2.36 11.83
CA LEU A 5 -4.59 -3.60 11.37
C LEU A 5 -4.28 -4.77 12.32
N TRP A 6 -3.03 -4.91 12.76
CA TRP A 6 -2.61 -5.96 13.66
C TRP A 6 -3.19 -5.80 15.07
N SER A 7 -3.18 -4.58 15.63
CA SER A 7 -3.88 -4.32 16.89
C SER A 7 -5.39 -4.54 16.74
N GLY A 8 -5.95 -4.29 15.55
CA GLY A 8 -7.34 -4.58 15.25
C GLY A 8 -7.64 -6.07 15.10
N MET A 9 -6.63 -6.94 14.95
CA MET A 9 -6.87 -8.38 14.91
C MET A 9 -7.26 -8.92 16.29
N THR A 10 -6.80 -8.32 17.40
CA THR A 10 -7.15 -8.78 18.77
C THR A 10 -8.65 -8.78 19.06
N ARG A 11 -9.45 -8.04 18.28
CA ARG A 11 -10.92 -8.00 18.39
C ARG A 11 -11.63 -9.09 17.59
N ILE A 12 -10.90 -9.84 16.76
CA ILE A 12 -11.41 -10.85 15.83
C ILE A 12 -11.14 -12.26 16.39
N PRO A 13 -12.17 -13.04 16.74
CA PRO A 13 -11.98 -14.43 17.14
C PRO A 13 -11.30 -15.25 16.03
N GLY A 14 -10.26 -16.02 16.40
CA GLY A 14 -9.54 -16.89 15.45
C GLY A 14 -8.44 -16.19 14.64
N SER A 15 -8.17 -14.90 14.87
CA SER A 15 -7.07 -14.19 14.20
C SER A 15 -5.68 -14.60 14.68
N ASP A 16 -5.56 -15.21 15.86
CA ASP A 16 -4.28 -15.61 16.48
C ASP A 16 -3.46 -16.54 15.57
N ARG A 17 -4.15 -17.34 14.74
CA ARG A 17 -3.57 -18.20 13.70
C ARG A 17 -2.65 -17.43 12.74
N TYR A 18 -2.92 -16.14 12.53
CA TYR A 18 -2.19 -15.29 11.60
C TYR A 18 -1.07 -14.47 12.27
N TYR A 19 -0.95 -14.45 13.60
CA TYR A 19 0.08 -13.67 14.30
C TYR A 19 1.51 -14.10 13.95
N LYS A 20 1.70 -15.39 13.62
CA LYS A 20 2.99 -15.91 13.17
C LYS A 20 3.54 -15.21 11.92
N TYR A 21 2.68 -14.62 11.09
CA TYR A 21 3.08 -13.89 9.88
C TYR A 21 3.51 -12.45 10.18
N ILE A 22 3.00 -11.84 11.26
CA ILE A 22 3.25 -10.44 11.61
C ILE A 22 4.74 -10.15 11.75
N LYS A 23 5.52 -11.05 12.37
CA LYS A 23 6.97 -10.88 12.53
C LYS A 23 7.73 -10.78 11.21
N PHE A 24 7.32 -11.55 10.19
CA PHE A 24 7.94 -11.52 8.87
C PHE A 24 7.58 -10.24 8.12
N ILE A 25 6.31 -9.83 8.19
CA ILE A 25 5.84 -8.58 7.60
C ILE A 25 6.54 -7.39 8.28
N LEU A 26 6.66 -7.40 9.61
CA LEU A 26 7.37 -6.38 10.36
C LEU A 26 8.84 -6.30 9.97
N GLY A 27 9.54 -7.44 9.85
CA GLY A 27 10.92 -7.48 9.37
C GLY A 27 11.07 -6.86 7.99
N ALA A 28 10.21 -7.23 7.04
CA ALA A 28 10.19 -6.64 5.70
C ALA A 28 9.94 -5.13 5.73
N LEU A 29 9.01 -4.66 6.57
CA LEU A 29 8.71 -3.23 6.73
C LEU A 29 9.87 -2.45 7.38
N ILE A 30 10.54 -3.00 8.39
CA ILE A 30 11.69 -2.35 9.04
C ILE A 30 12.83 -2.15 8.03
N ILE A 31 13.18 -3.22 7.29
CA ILE A 31 14.22 -3.15 6.26
C ILE A 31 13.83 -2.15 5.17
N SER A 32 12.58 -2.22 4.71
CA SER A 32 12.07 -1.30 3.68
C SER A 32 12.11 0.16 4.13
N PHE A 33 11.72 0.42 5.38
CA PHE A 33 11.71 1.77 5.94
C PHE A 33 13.13 2.31 6.15
N ALA A 34 14.07 1.47 6.60
CA ALA A 34 15.47 1.85 6.75
C ALA A 34 16.10 2.27 5.40
N ILE A 35 15.85 1.49 4.34
CA ILE A 35 16.32 1.83 2.98
C ILE A 35 15.64 3.11 2.48
N TRP A 36 14.31 3.21 2.62
CA TRP A 36 13.54 4.35 2.12
C TRP A 36 13.96 5.67 2.79
N LEU A 37 14.25 5.64 4.09
CA LEU A 37 14.66 6.81 4.87
C LEU A 37 16.10 7.25 4.56
N THR A 38 16.92 6.39 3.95
CA THR A 38 18.32 6.72 3.65
C THR A 38 18.38 7.84 2.60
N PRO A 39 18.93 9.03 2.93
CA PRO A 39 19.05 10.11 1.97
C PRO A 39 20.14 9.81 0.95
N HIS A 40 19.96 10.28 -0.29
CA HIS A 40 21.00 10.17 -1.31
C HIS A 40 22.11 11.19 -1.08
N ASN A 41 21.73 12.42 -0.73
CA ASN A 41 22.65 13.50 -0.40
C ASN A 41 22.66 13.68 1.11
N LEU A 42 23.81 13.45 1.74
CA LEU A 42 23.98 13.72 3.16
C LEU A 42 24.32 15.21 3.34
N PRO A 43 23.73 15.91 4.33
CA PRO A 43 24.13 17.26 4.69
C PRO A 43 25.50 17.19 5.39
N LEU A 44 26.57 17.24 4.60
CA LEU A 44 27.94 17.07 5.05
C LEU A 44 28.66 18.41 5.14
N THR A 45 29.48 18.56 6.17
CA THR A 45 30.42 19.67 6.28
C THR A 45 31.56 19.51 5.27
N SER A 46 32.21 20.62 4.91
CA SER A 46 33.36 20.60 4.00
C SER A 46 34.50 19.69 4.48
N GLN A 47 34.63 19.52 5.80
CA GLN A 47 35.60 18.61 6.42
C GLN A 47 35.24 17.15 6.19
N GLU A 48 33.98 16.75 6.44
CA GLU A 48 33.50 15.38 6.20
C GLU A 48 33.56 15.01 4.71
N VAL A 49 33.29 15.96 3.80
CA VAL A 49 33.47 15.77 2.36
C VAL A 49 34.95 15.52 2.02
N GLY A 50 35.87 16.23 2.69
CA GLY A 50 37.31 16.00 2.57
C GLY A 50 37.73 14.61 3.06
N GLU A 51 37.20 14.17 4.20
CA GLU A 51 37.43 12.84 4.77
C GLU A 51 36.83 11.71 3.92
N MET A 52 35.78 11.99 3.16
CA MET A 52 35.20 11.07 2.17
C MET A 52 35.84 11.15 0.77
N GLY A 53 37.04 11.70 0.68
CA GLY A 53 37.81 11.76 -0.57
C GLY A 53 37.20 12.69 -1.61
N GLY A 54 36.50 13.74 -1.18
CA GLY A 54 35.86 14.72 -2.06
C GLY A 54 34.50 14.29 -2.63
N SER A 55 33.98 13.14 -2.22
CA SER A 55 32.65 12.67 -2.62
C SER A 55 31.56 13.28 -1.73
N GLN A 56 30.54 13.89 -2.34
CA GLN A 56 29.30 14.31 -1.65
C GLN A 56 28.43 13.12 -1.21
N TYR A 57 28.84 11.90 -1.54
CA TYR A 57 28.08 10.67 -1.34
C TYR A 57 28.85 9.67 -0.49
N HIS A 58 28.16 9.05 0.46
CA HIS A 58 28.71 7.94 1.23
C HIS A 58 28.95 6.71 0.32
N PRO A 59 30.11 6.02 0.42
CA PRO A 59 30.50 4.96 -0.53
C PRO A 59 29.45 3.85 -0.75
N THR A 60 28.77 3.43 0.32
CA THR A 60 27.76 2.34 0.29
C THR A 60 26.31 2.85 0.35
N LEU A 61 25.98 3.74 1.29
CA LEU A 61 24.61 4.26 1.48
C LEU A 61 24.06 5.05 0.29
N LYS A 62 24.92 5.59 -0.58
CA LYS A 62 24.48 6.33 -1.77
C LYS A 62 23.50 5.54 -2.63
N PHE A 63 23.67 4.22 -2.73
CA PHE A 63 22.81 3.37 -3.54
C PHE A 63 21.41 3.18 -2.94
N MET A 64 21.28 3.20 -1.61
CA MET A 64 19.99 3.08 -0.93
C MET A 64 19.13 4.34 -1.10
N GLY A 65 19.77 5.50 -1.26
CA GLY A 65 19.07 6.76 -1.50
C GLY A 65 18.53 6.95 -2.92
N LEU A 66 18.91 6.09 -3.86
CA LEU A 66 18.52 6.18 -5.27
C LEU A 66 17.06 5.75 -5.52
N MET A 67 16.46 6.31 -6.58
CA MET A 67 15.05 6.06 -6.94
C MET A 67 14.70 4.56 -7.15
N PRO A 68 15.55 3.70 -7.78
CA PRO A 68 15.30 2.26 -7.89
C PRO A 68 15.12 1.58 -6.53
N ALA A 69 16.02 1.84 -5.58
CA ALA A 69 15.94 1.30 -4.22
C ALA A 69 14.66 1.75 -3.54
N LYS A 70 14.36 3.05 -3.57
CA LYS A 70 13.15 3.64 -2.97
C LYS A 70 11.87 3.04 -3.55
N ASN A 71 11.79 2.91 -4.87
CA ASN A 71 10.63 2.32 -5.53
C ASN A 71 10.45 0.84 -5.15
N ALA A 72 11.54 0.06 -5.16
CA ALA A 72 11.49 -1.36 -4.80
C ALA A 72 10.94 -1.56 -3.37
N VAL A 73 11.46 -0.81 -2.40
CA VAL A 73 11.03 -0.96 -1.00
C VAL A 73 9.63 -0.39 -0.74
N VAL A 74 9.21 0.68 -1.44
CA VAL A 74 7.83 1.18 -1.36
C VAL A 74 6.85 0.14 -1.89
N ASN A 75 7.17 -0.51 -3.01
CA ASN A 75 6.33 -1.58 -3.54
C ASN A 75 6.24 -2.78 -2.58
N LEU A 76 7.35 -3.13 -1.92
CA LEU A 76 7.34 -4.15 -0.86
C LEU A 76 6.48 -3.74 0.34
N ILE A 77 6.51 -2.47 0.76
CA ILE A 77 5.64 -1.93 1.82
C ILE A 77 4.17 -2.04 1.42
N ILE A 78 3.82 -1.72 0.17
CA ILE A 78 2.44 -1.81 -0.30
C ILE A 78 1.97 -3.27 -0.32
N LEU A 79 2.76 -4.19 -0.87
CA LEU A 79 2.42 -5.62 -0.87
C LEU A 79 2.31 -6.19 0.55
N SER A 80 3.21 -5.78 1.45
CA SER A 80 3.17 -6.14 2.87
C SER A 80 1.90 -5.64 3.56
N THR A 81 1.47 -4.41 3.24
CA THR A 81 0.24 -3.82 3.78
C THR A 81 -1.00 -4.50 3.23
N PHE A 82 -1.00 -4.80 1.93
CA PHE A 82 -2.07 -5.56 1.30
C PHE A 82 -2.18 -6.97 1.88
N PHE A 83 -1.04 -7.65 2.10
CA PHE A 83 -1.03 -8.96 2.76
C PHE A 83 -1.57 -8.89 4.19
N SER A 84 -1.16 -7.89 4.99
CA SER A 84 -1.75 -7.64 6.32
C SER A 84 -3.26 -7.44 6.27
N PHE A 85 -3.76 -6.73 5.25
CA PHE A 85 -5.20 -6.53 5.04
C PHE A 85 -5.93 -7.84 4.70
N LEU A 86 -5.34 -8.72 3.87
CA LEU A 86 -5.90 -10.05 3.60
C LEU A 86 -5.97 -10.89 4.87
N LEU A 87 -4.91 -10.92 5.68
CA LEU A 87 -4.91 -11.62 6.96
C LEU A 87 -6.00 -11.08 7.90
N TYR A 88 -6.16 -9.76 7.94
CA TYR A 88 -7.17 -9.09 8.75
C TYR A 88 -8.59 -9.50 8.32
N ARG A 89 -8.87 -9.52 7.01
CA ARG A 89 -10.17 -9.94 6.45
C ARG A 89 -10.48 -11.42 6.72
N ARG A 90 -9.45 -12.26 6.72
CA ARG A 90 -9.56 -13.71 6.97
C ARG A 90 -9.65 -14.06 8.45
N GLY A 91 -9.36 -13.12 9.35
CA GLY A 91 -9.26 -13.39 10.80
C GLY A 91 -10.45 -14.18 11.34
N ASN A 92 -11.67 -13.75 11.00
CA ASN A 92 -12.91 -14.33 11.52
C ASN A 92 -13.42 -15.54 10.72
N LYS A 93 -12.72 -15.98 9.66
CA LYS A 93 -13.22 -17.03 8.75
C LYS A 93 -12.49 -18.35 8.98
N SER A 94 -13.22 -19.48 9.06
CA SER A 94 -12.63 -20.78 9.39
C SER A 94 -12.00 -21.49 8.17
N GLU A 95 -12.83 -21.81 7.18
CA GLU A 95 -12.50 -22.68 6.06
C GLU A 95 -12.75 -21.98 4.72
N VAL A 96 -12.02 -22.45 3.72
CA VAL A 96 -12.20 -21.99 2.34
C VAL A 96 -13.40 -22.69 1.75
N VAL A 97 -14.24 -21.95 1.05
CA VAL A 97 -15.35 -22.51 0.28
C VAL A 97 -14.88 -22.73 -1.15
N PRO A 98 -15.03 -23.94 -1.73
CA PRO A 98 -14.71 -24.19 -3.14
C PRO A 98 -15.44 -23.19 -4.05
N ILE A 99 -14.72 -22.64 -5.02
CA ILE A 99 -15.22 -21.63 -5.95
C ILE A 99 -16.22 -22.27 -6.92
N SER A 100 -16.02 -23.54 -7.28
CA SER A 100 -16.93 -24.33 -8.11
C SER A 100 -18.34 -24.48 -7.52
N GLN A 101 -18.47 -24.45 -6.19
CA GLN A 101 -19.74 -24.65 -5.48
C GLN A 101 -20.55 -23.34 -5.28
N GLN A 102 -19.98 -22.19 -5.62
CA GLN A 102 -20.57 -20.87 -5.36
C GLN A 102 -21.33 -20.26 -6.57
N GLY A 103 -21.67 -21.09 -7.57
CA GLY A 103 -22.42 -20.67 -8.75
C GLY A 103 -21.56 -19.97 -9.82
N ARG A 104 -22.21 -19.25 -10.75
CA ARG A 104 -21.54 -18.58 -11.90
C ARG A 104 -20.89 -17.24 -11.55
N LEU A 105 -21.31 -16.61 -10.46
CA LEU A 105 -20.85 -15.26 -10.10
C LEU A 105 -19.33 -15.18 -9.81
N PRO A 106 -18.71 -16.10 -9.05
CA PRO A 106 -17.25 -16.11 -8.86
C PRO A 106 -16.50 -16.27 -10.19
N GLN A 107 -17.00 -17.10 -11.11
CA GLN A 107 -16.38 -17.32 -12.41
C GLN A 107 -16.32 -16.03 -13.23
N ILE A 108 -17.44 -15.28 -13.26
CA ILE A 108 -17.53 -14.00 -13.97
C ILE A 108 -16.59 -12.97 -13.34
N VAL A 109 -16.65 -12.79 -12.02
CA VAL A 109 -15.91 -11.71 -11.35
C VAL A 109 -14.40 -11.98 -11.32
N ILE A 110 -13.96 -13.21 -11.07
CA ILE A 110 -12.53 -13.56 -11.11
C ILE A 110 -11.99 -13.42 -12.54
N SER A 111 -12.75 -13.84 -13.55
CA SER A 111 -12.34 -13.68 -14.95
C SER A 111 -12.30 -12.21 -15.38
N LEU A 112 -13.28 -11.40 -14.95
CA LEU A 112 -13.30 -9.96 -15.24
C LEU A 112 -12.16 -9.23 -14.53
N ALA A 113 -11.88 -9.57 -13.26
CA ALA A 113 -10.74 -9.01 -12.53
C ALA A 113 -9.41 -9.42 -13.16
N GLY A 114 -9.30 -10.67 -13.63
CA GLY A 114 -8.15 -11.15 -14.40
C GLY A 114 -7.98 -10.41 -15.72
N LEU A 115 -9.06 -10.21 -16.46
CA LEU A 115 -9.04 -9.44 -17.71
C LEU A 115 -8.66 -7.98 -17.46
N ALA A 116 -9.17 -7.36 -16.40
CA ALA A 116 -8.76 -6.02 -15.99
C ALA A 116 -7.28 -5.95 -15.62
N ALA A 117 -6.77 -6.92 -14.84
CA ALA A 117 -5.35 -7.03 -14.50
C ALA A 117 -4.48 -7.16 -15.76
N ILE A 118 -4.87 -8.02 -16.70
CA ILE A 118 -4.20 -8.22 -17.99
C ILE A 118 -4.29 -6.97 -18.86
N ALA A 119 -5.42 -6.26 -18.88
CA ALA A 119 -5.57 -5.04 -19.67
C ALA A 119 -4.70 -3.89 -19.13
N ILE A 120 -4.60 -3.75 -17.80
CA ILE A 120 -3.76 -2.74 -17.13
C ILE A 120 -2.28 -2.99 -17.42
N VAL A 121 -1.82 -4.24 -17.31
CA VAL A 121 -0.40 -4.58 -17.51
C VAL A 121 -0.06 -4.75 -18.98
N GLY A 122 -0.93 -5.41 -19.74
CA GLY A 122 -0.75 -5.76 -21.15
C GLY A 122 -0.74 -4.55 -22.07
N GLN A 123 -1.56 -3.52 -21.82
CA GLN A 123 -1.48 -2.27 -22.60
C GLN A 123 -0.08 -1.65 -22.49
N TYR A 124 0.51 -1.69 -21.29
CA TYR A 124 1.81 -1.11 -21.03
C TYR A 124 2.93 -2.03 -21.53
N ALA A 125 2.75 -3.35 -21.46
CA ALA A 125 3.64 -4.31 -22.09
C ALA A 125 3.78 -4.06 -23.59
N LEU A 126 2.65 -3.89 -24.29
CA LEU A 126 2.63 -3.56 -25.72
C LEU A 126 3.27 -2.20 -26.00
N SER A 127 2.98 -1.19 -25.17
CA SER A 127 3.64 0.12 -25.28
C SER A 127 5.16 0.01 -25.13
N MET A 128 5.68 -0.78 -24.18
CA MET A 128 7.12 -0.95 -23.98
C MET A 128 7.79 -1.77 -25.08
N LEU A 129 7.09 -2.74 -25.67
CA LEU A 129 7.61 -3.54 -26.78
C LEU A 129 7.69 -2.76 -28.10
N ASN A 130 6.81 -1.77 -28.27
CA ASN A 130 6.74 -0.93 -29.47
C ASN A 130 7.42 0.44 -29.31
N LEU A 131 7.99 0.75 -28.13
CA LEU A 131 8.62 2.04 -27.87
C LEU A 131 9.96 2.14 -28.62
N ASP A 132 10.11 3.18 -29.43
CA ASP A 132 11.36 3.49 -30.10
C ASP A 132 12.31 4.21 -29.12
N PRO A 133 13.56 3.73 -28.91
CA PRO A 133 14.56 4.43 -28.11
C PRO A 133 14.77 5.90 -28.52
N ALA A 134 14.52 6.25 -29.78
CA ALA A 134 14.62 7.61 -30.28
C ALA A 134 13.64 8.59 -29.61
N GLU A 135 12.47 8.13 -29.14
CA GLU A 135 11.51 8.97 -28.42
C GLU A 135 12.01 9.46 -27.06
N LEU A 136 13.06 8.83 -26.53
CA LEU A 136 13.68 9.16 -25.24
C LEU A 136 15.10 9.69 -25.39
N ASP A 137 15.48 10.13 -26.59
CA ASP A 137 16.83 10.59 -26.94
C ASP A 137 17.92 9.55 -26.62
N LEU A 138 17.59 8.25 -26.75
CA LEU A 138 18.50 7.16 -26.48
C LEU A 138 18.98 6.50 -27.79
N PRO A 139 20.26 6.11 -27.88
CA PRO A 139 20.76 5.39 -29.04
C PRO A 139 20.05 4.02 -29.20
N ALA A 140 19.90 3.58 -30.44
CA ALA A 140 19.10 2.41 -30.82
C ALA A 140 19.60 1.08 -30.20
N ASP A 141 20.87 1.02 -29.79
CA ASP A 141 21.47 -0.10 -29.08
C ASP A 141 20.82 -0.37 -27.70
N ARG A 142 20.16 0.64 -27.12
CA ARG A 142 19.47 0.52 -25.83
C ARG A 142 18.06 -0.07 -25.93
N ALA A 143 17.57 -0.41 -27.13
CA ALA A 143 16.27 -1.06 -27.35
C ALA A 143 16.07 -2.36 -26.54
N HIS A 144 17.15 -3.07 -26.19
CA HIS A 144 17.05 -4.26 -25.34
C HIS A 144 16.48 -3.93 -23.95
N TYR A 145 16.75 -2.74 -23.40
CA TYR A 145 16.29 -2.38 -22.06
C TYR A 145 14.77 -2.34 -21.95
N PHE A 146 14.13 -1.81 -23.00
CA PHE A 146 12.68 -1.71 -23.15
C PHE A 146 12.02 -3.07 -23.33
N ARG A 147 12.59 -3.90 -24.22
CA ARG A 147 12.08 -5.24 -24.51
C ARG A 147 12.12 -6.15 -23.29
N THR A 148 13.18 -6.09 -22.49
CA THR A 148 13.28 -6.86 -21.23
C THR A 148 12.15 -6.54 -20.26
N VAL A 149 11.81 -5.25 -20.10
CA VAL A 149 10.65 -4.85 -19.27
C VAL A 149 9.34 -5.30 -19.93
N GLY A 150 9.19 -5.16 -21.25
CA GLY A 150 8.03 -5.64 -21.99
C GLY A 150 7.78 -7.14 -21.81
N TYR A 151 8.82 -7.97 -21.89
CA TYR A 151 8.73 -9.42 -21.65
C TYR A 151 8.38 -9.75 -20.20
N LEU A 152 8.90 -9.01 -19.23
CA LEU A 152 8.53 -9.18 -17.83
C LEU A 152 7.04 -8.88 -17.60
N LEU A 153 6.52 -7.82 -18.22
CA LEU A 153 5.09 -7.47 -18.13
C LEU A 153 4.21 -8.49 -18.86
N ALA A 154 4.65 -9.02 -19.99
CA ALA A 154 3.97 -10.11 -20.69
C ALA A 154 3.96 -11.40 -19.84
N PHE A 155 5.06 -11.71 -19.16
CA PHE A 155 5.15 -12.80 -18.20
C PHE A 155 4.17 -12.61 -17.03
N GLU A 156 4.05 -11.40 -16.47
CA GLU A 156 3.05 -11.10 -15.44
C GLU A 156 1.63 -11.36 -15.95
N CYS A 157 1.31 -10.98 -17.20
CA CYS A 157 0.01 -11.26 -17.80
C CYS A 157 -0.26 -12.77 -17.92
N ALA A 158 0.74 -13.55 -18.33
CA ALA A 158 0.63 -15.01 -18.39
C ALA A 158 0.39 -15.61 -16.99
N MET A 159 1.05 -15.06 -15.97
CA MET A 159 0.85 -15.47 -14.58
C MET A 159 -0.51 -15.07 -14.02
N ALA A 160 -1.07 -13.93 -14.47
CA ALA A 160 -2.43 -13.53 -14.16
C ALA A 160 -3.45 -14.52 -14.73
N VAL A 161 -3.27 -14.95 -16.00
CA VAL A 161 -4.10 -16.00 -16.61
C VAL A 161 -3.99 -17.30 -15.82
N LEU A 162 -2.77 -17.72 -15.48
CA LEU A 162 -2.55 -18.94 -14.69
C LEU A 162 -3.24 -18.84 -13.32
N ALA A 163 -3.15 -17.70 -12.64
CA ALA A 163 -3.81 -17.47 -11.37
C ALA A 163 -5.34 -17.53 -11.47
N VAL A 164 -5.92 -16.96 -12.54
CA VAL A 164 -7.36 -17.10 -12.82
C VAL A 164 -7.73 -18.56 -13.01
N VAL A 165 -7.02 -19.30 -13.87
CA VAL A 165 -7.29 -20.71 -14.14
C VAL A 165 -7.19 -21.56 -12.86
N LEU A 166 -6.14 -21.35 -12.06
CA LEU A 166 -5.96 -22.04 -10.78
C LEU A 166 -7.06 -21.69 -9.77
N ALA A 167 -7.50 -20.43 -9.72
CA ALA A 167 -8.59 -20.01 -8.86
C ALA A 167 -9.92 -20.68 -9.26
N LEU A 168 -10.19 -20.78 -10.57
CA LEU A 168 -11.39 -21.46 -11.07
C LEU A 168 -11.36 -22.98 -10.88
N ARG A 169 -10.17 -23.59 -10.75
CA ARG A 169 -9.97 -25.00 -10.41
C ARG A 169 -9.87 -25.26 -8.89
N ASP A 170 -10.50 -24.43 -8.07
CA ASP A 170 -10.57 -24.54 -6.60
C ASP A 170 -9.22 -24.42 -5.86
N HIS A 171 -8.12 -24.14 -6.54
CA HIS A 171 -6.80 -23.89 -5.95
C HIS A 171 -6.57 -22.41 -5.62
N GLY A 172 -7.59 -21.70 -5.14
CA GLY A 172 -7.57 -20.24 -4.94
C GLY A 172 -6.47 -19.72 -3.99
N LYS A 173 -6.13 -20.46 -2.92
CA LYS A 173 -5.00 -20.10 -2.04
C LYS A 173 -3.66 -20.13 -2.78
N LEU A 174 -3.46 -21.16 -3.61
CA LEU A 174 -2.24 -21.33 -4.39
C LEU A 174 -2.16 -20.25 -5.47
N ALA A 175 -3.27 -19.96 -6.16
CA ALA A 175 -3.36 -18.89 -7.15
C ALA A 175 -2.92 -17.53 -6.59
N GLN A 176 -3.45 -17.14 -5.42
CA GLN A 176 -3.08 -15.88 -4.77
C GLN A 176 -1.62 -15.86 -4.34
N GLY A 177 -1.15 -16.95 -3.69
CA GLY A 177 0.22 -17.05 -3.22
C GLY A 177 1.23 -16.97 -4.36
N LEU A 178 0.96 -17.70 -5.45
CA LEU A 178 1.80 -17.71 -6.64
C LEU A 178 1.83 -16.34 -7.31
N TYR A 179 0.68 -15.72 -7.56
CA TYR A 179 0.62 -14.43 -8.23
C TYR A 179 1.29 -13.34 -7.38
N MET A 180 0.98 -13.24 -6.09
CA MET A 180 1.64 -12.29 -5.19
C MET A 180 3.15 -12.51 -5.11
N ALA A 181 3.62 -13.75 -5.05
CA ALA A 181 5.05 -14.06 -4.98
C ALA A 181 5.75 -13.63 -6.27
N VAL A 182 5.17 -13.93 -7.44
CA VAL A 182 5.72 -13.51 -8.73
C VAL A 182 5.73 -11.99 -8.85
N THR A 183 4.65 -11.30 -8.49
CA THR A 183 4.63 -9.83 -8.51
C THR A 183 5.68 -9.27 -7.56
N ALA A 184 5.83 -9.82 -6.36
CA ALA A 184 6.84 -9.38 -5.40
C ALA A 184 8.26 -9.57 -5.93
N LEU A 185 8.57 -10.73 -6.51
CA LEU A 185 9.88 -10.99 -7.10
C LEU A 185 10.16 -10.07 -8.30
N SER A 186 9.18 -9.91 -9.19
CA SER A 186 9.30 -9.07 -10.39
C SER A 186 9.51 -7.60 -10.02
N VAL A 187 8.68 -7.07 -9.11
CA VAL A 187 8.68 -5.64 -8.78
C VAL A 187 9.82 -5.26 -7.83
N VAL A 188 10.07 -6.07 -6.79
CA VAL A 188 11.02 -5.73 -5.72
C VAL A 188 12.43 -6.17 -6.07
N ILE A 189 12.60 -7.38 -6.61
CA ILE A 189 13.93 -7.94 -6.89
C ILE A 189 14.36 -7.58 -8.30
N PHE A 190 13.62 -8.06 -9.32
CA PHE A 190 14.05 -7.89 -10.71
C PHE A 190 14.07 -6.43 -11.14
N LEU A 191 12.93 -5.72 -11.09
CA LEU A 191 12.87 -4.30 -11.46
C LEU A 191 13.60 -3.39 -10.46
N GLY A 192 13.72 -3.82 -9.19
CA GLY A 192 14.51 -3.11 -8.20
C GLY A 192 16.00 -3.08 -8.54
N VAL A 193 16.59 -4.23 -8.88
CA VAL A 193 18.00 -4.35 -9.30
C VAL A 193 18.18 -3.77 -10.70
N TYR A 194 17.29 -4.09 -11.63
CA TYR A 194 17.36 -3.61 -13.01
C TYR A 194 17.22 -2.09 -13.11
N GLY A 195 16.49 -1.46 -12.20
CA GLY A 195 16.41 -0.01 -12.11
C GLY A 195 17.76 0.67 -11.88
N PHE A 196 18.72 0.03 -11.20
CA PHE A 196 20.09 0.57 -11.08
C PHE A 196 20.84 0.53 -12.42
N VAL A 197 20.70 -0.57 -13.16
CA VAL A 197 21.30 -0.71 -14.49
C VAL A 197 20.73 0.33 -15.46
N VAL A 198 19.41 0.51 -15.44
CA VAL A 198 18.72 1.49 -16.30
C VAL A 198 19.00 2.92 -15.87
N MET A 199 19.20 3.20 -14.58
CA MET A 199 19.63 4.53 -14.16
C MET A 199 20.97 4.93 -14.79
N GLU A 200 21.95 4.03 -14.77
CA GLU A 200 23.28 4.29 -15.33
C GLU A 200 23.26 4.38 -16.86
N LYS A 201 22.50 3.49 -17.50
CA LYS A 201 22.58 3.30 -18.96
C LYS A 201 21.43 3.92 -19.75
N ALA A 202 20.32 4.28 -19.13
CA ALA A 202 19.12 4.80 -19.79
C ALA A 202 18.25 5.61 -18.81
N SER A 203 18.83 6.62 -18.16
CA SER A 203 18.16 7.44 -17.12
C SER A 203 16.73 7.91 -17.47
N PRO A 204 16.41 8.39 -18.69
CA PRO A 204 15.04 8.79 -19.05
C PRO A 204 14.01 7.66 -18.94
N PHE A 205 14.43 6.40 -19.14
CA PHE A 205 13.57 5.22 -19.07
C PHE A 205 13.25 4.79 -17.63
N LEU A 206 13.96 5.32 -16.63
CA LEU A 206 13.74 4.96 -15.22
C LEU A 206 12.31 5.26 -14.74
N ARG A 207 11.70 6.33 -15.25
CA ARG A 207 10.29 6.67 -14.98
C ARG A 207 9.37 5.55 -15.45
N ASN A 208 9.64 4.96 -16.60
CA ASN A 208 8.81 3.92 -17.20
C ASN A 208 8.90 2.61 -16.41
N ILE A 209 10.04 2.32 -15.79
CA ILE A 209 10.19 1.20 -14.84
C ILE A 209 9.31 1.41 -13.61
N ALA A 210 9.29 2.62 -13.04
CA ALA A 210 8.45 2.91 -11.88
C ALA A 210 6.95 2.71 -12.19
N VAL A 211 6.52 3.11 -13.41
CA VAL A 211 5.16 2.88 -13.89
C VAL A 211 4.90 1.37 -14.06
N ALA A 212 5.82 0.62 -14.68
CA ALA A 212 5.70 -0.84 -14.81
C ALA A 212 5.50 -1.53 -13.46
N GLN A 213 6.33 -1.20 -12.47
CA GLN A 213 6.25 -1.72 -11.11
C GLN A 213 4.87 -1.45 -10.47
N PHE A 214 4.36 -0.23 -10.63
CA PHE A 214 3.08 0.17 -10.07
C PHE A 214 1.89 -0.52 -10.73
N LEU A 215 1.90 -0.67 -12.06
CA LEU A 215 0.84 -1.36 -12.80
C LEU A 215 0.77 -2.84 -12.44
N GLN A 216 1.92 -3.53 -12.34
CA GLN A 216 1.98 -4.92 -11.84
C GLN A 216 1.37 -5.03 -10.44
N LEU A 217 1.71 -4.09 -9.56
CA LEU A 217 1.21 -4.08 -8.19
C LEU A 217 -0.30 -3.84 -8.09
N ILE A 218 -0.85 -2.89 -8.86
CA ILE A 218 -2.31 -2.69 -8.95
C ILE A 218 -3.00 -3.94 -9.48
N SER A 219 -2.45 -4.55 -10.53
CA SER A 219 -3.01 -5.76 -11.13
C SER A 219 -3.08 -6.90 -10.10
N CYS A 220 -2.03 -7.06 -9.28
CA CYS A 220 -1.95 -8.00 -8.17
C CYS A 220 -3.02 -7.72 -7.12
N ILE A 221 -3.16 -6.48 -6.66
CA ILE A 221 -4.17 -6.12 -5.66
C ILE A 221 -5.57 -6.42 -6.17
N ILE A 222 -5.91 -6.04 -7.40
CA ILE A 222 -7.24 -6.25 -7.98
C ILE A 222 -7.56 -7.75 -8.06
N LEU A 223 -6.69 -8.54 -8.70
CA LEU A 223 -6.94 -9.96 -8.94
C LEU A 223 -6.96 -10.76 -7.63
N VAL A 224 -5.99 -10.53 -6.74
CA VAL A 224 -5.93 -11.25 -5.45
C VAL A 224 -7.11 -10.88 -4.56
N THR A 225 -7.52 -9.61 -4.56
CA THR A 225 -8.71 -9.18 -3.80
C THR A 225 -9.96 -9.86 -4.33
N ALA A 226 -10.13 -9.93 -5.65
CA ALA A 226 -11.27 -10.59 -6.28
C ALA A 226 -11.30 -12.07 -5.89
N ILE A 227 -10.19 -12.81 -6.00
CA ILE A 227 -10.12 -14.21 -5.60
C ILE A 227 -10.46 -14.36 -4.10
N ASP A 228 -9.89 -13.50 -3.24
CA ASP A 228 -10.05 -13.61 -1.79
C ASP A 228 -11.47 -13.33 -1.29
N VAL A 229 -12.20 -12.42 -1.94
CA VAL A 229 -13.62 -12.16 -1.60
C VAL A 229 -14.46 -13.42 -1.79
N TYR A 230 -14.24 -14.18 -2.87
CA TYR A 230 -14.99 -15.40 -3.14
C TYR A 230 -14.46 -16.62 -2.39
N LEU A 231 -13.17 -16.68 -2.10
CA LEU A 231 -12.56 -17.79 -1.36
C LEU A 231 -13.16 -17.97 0.05
N PHE A 232 -13.61 -16.88 0.67
CA PHE A 232 -14.20 -16.86 2.00
C PHE A 232 -15.67 -16.40 2.02
N ARG A 233 -16.32 -16.33 0.85
CA ARG A 233 -17.73 -15.98 0.76
C ARG A 233 -18.57 -17.10 1.39
N GLY A 234 -19.35 -16.75 2.42
CA GLY A 234 -20.15 -17.73 3.17
C GLY A 234 -19.34 -18.65 4.08
N ALA A 235 -18.04 -18.40 4.26
CA ALA A 235 -17.24 -19.17 5.21
C ALA A 235 -17.75 -18.96 6.65
N LYS A 236 -17.78 -20.07 7.42
CA LYS A 236 -18.20 -20.07 8.83
C LYS A 236 -17.38 -19.05 9.62
N GLU A 237 -18.09 -18.24 10.40
CA GLU A 237 -17.49 -17.27 11.28
C GLU A 237 -17.11 -17.93 12.60
N LEU A 238 -15.87 -17.73 13.07
CA LEU A 238 -15.39 -18.34 14.31
C LEU A 238 -15.97 -17.70 15.57
N GLY A 239 -16.49 -16.47 15.46
CA GLY A 239 -17.20 -15.81 16.55
C GLY A 239 -17.66 -14.40 16.20
N GLN A 240 -18.27 -13.73 17.18
CA GLN A 240 -18.69 -12.33 17.04
C GLN A 240 -17.51 -11.38 17.23
N LEU A 241 -17.50 -10.28 16.47
CA LEU A 241 -16.49 -9.23 16.61
C LEU A 241 -16.59 -8.58 18.00
N GLN A 242 -15.49 -8.54 18.74
CA GLN A 242 -15.46 -7.97 20.09
C GLN A 242 -15.27 -6.45 20.02
N TRP A 243 -16.37 -5.72 19.87
CA TRP A 243 -16.37 -4.26 19.88
C TRP A 243 -15.86 -3.69 21.22
N GLY A 244 -15.13 -2.56 21.17
CA GLY A 244 -14.58 -1.91 22.35
C GLY A 244 -13.20 -2.39 22.81
N LYS A 245 -12.70 -3.56 22.38
CA LYS A 245 -11.36 -4.07 22.75
C LYS A 245 -10.19 -3.51 21.92
N MET A 246 -10.31 -2.30 21.40
CA MET A 246 -9.22 -1.67 20.64
C MET A 246 -8.20 -1.05 21.60
N THR A 247 -6.91 -1.29 21.38
CA THR A 247 -5.87 -0.67 22.21
C THR A 247 -5.81 0.84 21.96
N VAL A 248 -5.59 1.62 23.03
CA VAL A 248 -5.42 3.08 22.92
C VAL A 248 -4.18 3.42 22.05
N ARG A 249 -3.13 2.59 22.13
CA ARG A 249 -1.91 2.70 21.32
C ARG A 249 -2.20 2.72 19.81
N SER A 250 -3.19 1.96 19.36
CA SER A 250 -3.63 1.92 17.96
C SER A 250 -4.15 3.27 17.47
N GLN A 251 -4.86 4.02 18.33
CA GLN A 251 -5.38 5.35 18.00
C GLN A 251 -4.27 6.39 17.89
N TYR A 252 -3.31 6.37 18.84
CA TYR A 252 -2.12 7.21 18.75
C TYR A 252 -1.32 6.92 17.48
N ALA A 253 -1.21 5.66 17.07
CA ALA A 253 -0.54 5.29 15.83
C ALA A 253 -1.25 5.83 14.57
N LEU A 254 -2.59 5.89 14.54
CA LEU A 254 -3.33 6.52 13.43
C LEU A 254 -3.15 8.04 13.41
N LEU A 255 -3.23 8.69 14.57
CA LEU A 255 -2.99 10.13 14.65
C LEU A 255 -1.57 10.46 14.19
N LEU A 256 -0.56 9.78 14.73
CA LEU A 256 0.84 9.94 14.33
C LEU A 256 1.01 9.73 12.82
N LEU A 257 0.36 8.71 12.25
CA LEU A 257 0.41 8.45 10.82
C LEU A 257 -0.13 9.64 10.02
N THR A 258 -1.23 10.25 10.44
CA THR A 258 -1.79 11.45 9.81
C THR A 258 -0.78 12.60 9.81
N PHE A 259 -0.14 12.88 10.95
CA PHE A 259 0.90 13.91 11.04
C PHE A 259 2.07 13.63 10.10
N VAL A 260 2.62 12.41 10.16
CA VAL A 260 3.79 12.02 9.36
C VAL A 260 3.49 12.07 7.86
N ILE A 261 2.33 11.55 7.41
CA ILE A 261 1.95 11.58 5.99
C ILE A 261 1.75 13.01 5.51
N THR A 262 1.05 13.84 6.28
CA THR A 262 0.79 15.24 5.89
C THR A 262 2.11 16.00 5.75
N MET A 263 3.03 15.83 6.71
CA MET A 263 4.36 16.43 6.67
C MET A 263 5.17 15.94 5.46
N ASN A 264 5.18 14.63 5.21
CA ASN A 264 5.94 14.05 4.11
C ASN A 264 5.42 14.49 2.73
N MET A 265 4.10 14.60 2.56
CA MET A 265 3.49 15.12 1.33
C MET A 265 3.80 16.61 1.12
N GLY A 266 3.78 17.40 2.19
CA GLY A 266 4.18 18.82 2.13
C GLY A 266 5.63 19.00 1.69
N LEU A 267 6.55 18.21 2.26
CA LEU A 267 7.97 18.28 1.92
C LEU A 267 8.26 17.86 0.47
N MET A 268 7.64 16.77 0.00
CA MET A 268 7.77 16.36 -1.41
C MET A 268 7.16 17.37 -2.39
N GLY A 269 6.05 18.02 -2.01
CA GLY A 269 5.47 19.12 -2.77
C GLY A 269 6.45 20.28 -2.93
N PHE A 270 7.18 20.63 -1.87
CA PHE A 270 8.24 21.63 -1.93
C PHE A 270 9.37 21.23 -2.87
N ILE A 271 9.92 20.02 -2.76
CA ILE A 271 11.03 19.58 -3.63
C ILE A 271 10.66 19.77 -5.11
N ARG A 272 9.43 19.42 -5.50
CA ARG A 272 8.94 19.64 -6.86
C ARG A 272 8.81 21.13 -7.23
N SER A 273 8.32 21.95 -6.31
CA SER A 273 8.21 23.39 -6.53
C SER A 273 9.58 24.07 -6.62
N GLY A 274 10.54 23.66 -5.78
CA GLY A 274 11.89 24.21 -5.71
C GLY A 274 12.74 23.88 -6.93
N LEU A 275 12.47 22.78 -7.64
CA LEU A 275 13.09 22.47 -8.93
C LEU A 275 12.79 23.50 -10.03
N ARG A 276 11.77 24.37 -9.83
CA ARG A 276 11.51 25.48 -10.74
C ARG A 276 12.50 26.63 -10.58
N GLY A 277 13.29 26.68 -9.50
CA GLY A 277 14.26 27.74 -9.25
C GLY A 277 13.62 29.13 -9.36
N ASP A 278 14.27 29.99 -10.13
CA ASP A 278 13.88 31.38 -10.39
C ASP A 278 12.70 31.54 -11.37
N TRP A 279 12.00 30.46 -11.72
CA TRP A 279 10.96 30.50 -12.75
C TRP A 279 9.56 30.52 -12.14
N HIS A 280 8.76 31.54 -12.50
CA HIS A 280 7.33 31.55 -12.21
C HIS A 280 6.59 30.53 -13.09
N ILE A 281 6.91 30.54 -14.40
CA ILE A 281 6.46 29.55 -15.38
C ILE A 281 7.72 28.95 -16.00
N PHE A 282 7.96 27.67 -15.75
CA PHE A 282 9.18 26.97 -16.17
C PHE A 282 9.39 27.12 -17.69
N GLY A 283 10.53 27.70 -18.09
CA GLY A 283 10.89 27.92 -19.50
C GLY A 283 10.21 29.10 -20.19
N VAL A 284 9.27 29.81 -19.54
CA VAL A 284 8.51 30.92 -20.16
C VAL A 284 8.76 32.24 -19.43
N MET A 285 8.63 32.25 -18.11
CA MET A 285 8.72 33.47 -17.30
C MET A 285 9.72 33.27 -16.18
N ARG A 286 10.94 33.79 -16.39
CA ARG A 286 11.99 33.85 -15.38
C ARG A 286 11.84 35.12 -14.56
N ASP A 287 11.92 34.98 -13.24
CA ASP A 287 12.05 36.10 -12.32
C ASP A 287 13.48 36.65 -12.40
N THR A 288 13.59 37.93 -12.77
CA THR A 288 14.86 38.66 -12.86
C THR A 288 15.04 39.66 -11.71
N SER A 289 14.13 39.64 -10.73
CA SER A 289 14.19 40.58 -9.61
C SER A 289 15.39 40.27 -8.68
N PRO A 290 15.91 41.26 -7.94
CA PRO A 290 16.97 41.05 -6.95
C PRO A 290 16.59 40.09 -5.81
N TRP A 291 15.30 39.81 -5.65
CA TRP A 291 14.76 38.92 -4.62
C TRP A 291 14.39 37.54 -5.17
N SER A 292 14.78 37.23 -6.40
CA SER A 292 14.65 35.89 -6.94
C SER A 292 15.64 34.97 -6.23
N TYR A 293 15.15 34.20 -5.27
CA TYR A 293 15.93 33.17 -4.60
C TYR A 293 15.05 31.96 -4.29
N THR A 294 15.66 30.78 -4.33
CA THR A 294 15.01 29.56 -3.84
C THR A 294 15.28 29.43 -2.35
N PRO A 295 14.25 29.36 -1.49
CA PRO A 295 14.45 29.23 -0.05
C PRO A 295 15.24 27.97 0.31
N SER A 296 16.03 28.06 1.38
CA SER A 296 16.80 26.93 1.89
C SER A 296 15.88 25.80 2.37
N ASN A 297 16.38 24.56 2.38
CA ASN A 297 15.65 23.40 2.92
C ASN A 297 15.21 23.61 4.37
N TYR A 298 15.98 24.37 5.15
CA TYR A 298 15.66 24.71 6.53
C TYR A 298 14.42 25.59 6.62
N THR A 299 14.46 26.78 5.99
CA THR A 299 13.35 27.73 5.95
C THR A 299 12.06 27.08 5.42
N MET A 300 12.21 26.18 4.46
CA MET A 300 11.07 25.50 3.87
C MET A 300 10.45 24.45 4.78
N THR A 301 11.27 23.74 5.54
CA THR A 301 10.78 22.80 6.55
C THR A 301 9.98 23.55 7.62
N GLU A 302 10.39 24.77 8.00
CA GLU A 302 9.64 25.62 8.92
C GLU A 302 8.27 26.03 8.34
N MET A 303 8.25 26.53 7.10
CA MET A 303 7.01 26.94 6.43
C MET A 303 6.02 25.78 6.26
N VAL A 304 6.51 24.61 5.81
CA VAL A 304 5.68 23.40 5.68
C VAL A 304 5.18 22.94 7.04
N SER A 305 6.04 22.93 8.07
CA SER A 305 5.64 22.58 9.44
C SER A 305 4.55 23.51 9.97
N LEU A 306 4.67 24.82 9.70
CA LEU A 306 3.68 25.81 10.09
C LEU A 306 2.35 25.58 9.38
N ALA A 307 2.36 25.33 8.07
CA ALA A 307 1.14 25.03 7.31
C ALA A 307 0.45 23.75 7.81
N VAL A 308 1.23 22.70 8.09
CA VAL A 308 0.73 21.45 8.68
C VAL A 308 0.14 21.70 10.06
N LEU A 309 0.81 22.50 10.90
CA LEU A 309 0.32 22.86 12.23
C LEU A 309 -1.03 23.57 12.15
N VAL A 310 -1.15 24.60 11.32
CA VAL A 310 -2.40 25.35 11.12
C VAL A 310 -3.52 24.42 10.64
N PHE A 311 -3.23 23.54 9.69
CA PHE A 311 -4.19 22.56 9.20
C PHE A 311 -4.63 21.58 10.31
N MET A 312 -3.70 21.07 11.11
CA MET A 312 -3.99 20.15 12.20
C MET A 312 -4.81 20.82 13.31
N VAL A 313 -4.52 22.09 13.63
CA VAL A 313 -5.33 22.90 14.55
C VAL A 313 -6.76 23.07 14.01
N GLY A 314 -6.91 23.34 12.70
CA GLY A 314 -8.22 23.42 12.05
C GLY A 314 -9.00 22.10 12.13
N VAL A 315 -8.34 20.96 11.90
CA VAL A 315 -8.95 19.63 12.04
C VAL A 315 -9.36 19.37 13.50
N ALA A 316 -8.50 19.68 14.46
CA ALA A 316 -8.82 19.54 15.88
C ALA A 316 -10.02 20.41 16.28
N PHE A 317 -10.08 21.65 15.78
CA PHE A 317 -11.21 22.55 15.98
C PHE A 317 -12.50 21.99 15.37
N MET A 318 -12.44 21.40 14.18
CA MET A 318 -13.60 20.74 13.55
C MET A 318 -14.15 19.59 14.40
N PHE A 319 -13.26 18.72 14.92
CA PHE A 319 -13.68 17.63 15.81
C PHE A 319 -14.25 18.13 17.13
N TRP A 320 -13.68 19.20 17.69
CA TRP A 320 -14.18 19.83 18.90
C TRP A 320 -15.59 20.40 18.70
N LEU A 321 -15.83 21.10 17.58
CA LEU A 321 -17.15 21.65 17.23
C LEU A 321 -18.18 20.53 17.00
N GLY A 322 -17.78 19.44 16.31
CA GLY A 322 -18.62 18.25 16.15
C GLY A 322 -18.99 17.58 17.49
N GLY A 323 -18.06 17.56 18.45
CA GLY A 323 -18.31 17.05 19.79
C GLY A 323 -19.32 17.89 20.58
N ILE A 324 -19.29 19.21 20.42
CA ILE A 324 -20.28 20.11 21.02
C ILE A 324 -21.66 19.92 20.38
N ALA A 325 -21.72 19.83 19.05
CA ALA A 325 -22.97 19.59 18.32
C ALA A 325 -23.61 18.24 18.69
N ALA A 326 -22.80 17.19 18.92
CA ALA A 326 -23.29 15.89 19.36
C ALA A 326 -23.81 15.89 20.80
N LYS A 327 -23.14 16.60 21.72
CA LYS A 327 -23.62 16.78 23.10
C LYS A 327 -24.97 17.48 23.17
N ASN A 328 -25.21 18.43 22.27
CA ASN A 328 -26.47 19.16 22.18
C ASN A 328 -27.61 18.37 21.49
N LYS A 329 -27.32 17.19 20.92
CA LYS A 329 -28.28 16.36 20.19
C LYS A 329 -28.71 15.09 20.92
N ALA A 330 -28.18 14.82 22.12
CA ALA A 330 -28.63 13.70 22.93
C ALA A 330 -30.02 14.01 23.50
N PRO A 331 -31.08 13.26 23.15
CA PRO A 331 -32.33 13.33 23.88
C PRO A 331 -32.14 12.60 25.20
N ASP A 332 -32.30 13.31 26.31
CA ASP A 332 -32.54 12.73 27.63
C ASP A 332 -33.82 11.88 27.57
N LYS A 333 -33.70 10.55 27.36
CA LYS A 333 -34.63 9.54 27.89
C LYS A 333 -33.92 8.18 28.03
N PRO A 334 -33.83 7.62 29.25
CA PRO A 334 -33.56 6.19 29.41
C PRO A 334 -34.83 5.44 29.01
N THR A 335 -34.81 4.75 27.86
CA THR A 335 -35.86 3.80 27.50
C THR A 335 -35.59 2.51 28.27
N ALA A 336 -36.28 2.37 29.40
CA ALA A 336 -36.51 1.08 30.03
C ALA A 336 -37.45 0.26 29.14
N GLU A 337 -36.93 -0.34 28.06
CA GLU A 337 -37.68 -1.32 27.26
C GLU A 337 -36.72 -2.18 26.43
N ALA A 338 -36.03 -3.12 27.09
CA ALA A 338 -35.35 -4.22 26.40
C ALA A 338 -35.19 -5.44 27.33
N ASP A 339 -36.16 -5.70 28.21
CA ASP A 339 -36.21 -6.95 28.97
C ASP A 339 -37.64 -7.47 29.14
N ARG A 340 -38.31 -7.71 28.00
CA ARG A 340 -39.50 -8.58 27.91
C ARG A 340 -39.58 -9.19 26.52
N ALA A 341 -38.91 -10.31 26.30
CA ALA A 341 -39.32 -11.29 25.29
C ALA A 341 -38.62 -12.65 25.51
N THR A 342 -39.19 -13.50 26.36
CA THR A 342 -39.54 -14.90 26.04
C THR A 342 -40.37 -15.49 27.19
N PRO A 343 -41.66 -15.84 27.00
CA PRO A 343 -42.31 -16.83 27.83
C PRO A 343 -41.81 -18.23 27.40
N GLU A 344 -41.32 -18.99 28.36
CA GLU A 344 -41.01 -20.42 28.21
C GLU A 344 -42.27 -21.20 27.76
N PRO A 345 -42.15 -22.22 26.87
CA PRO A 345 -43.28 -23.10 26.57
C PRO A 345 -43.58 -24.01 27.79
N PRO A 346 -44.85 -24.32 28.09
CA PRO A 346 -45.20 -25.17 29.22
C PRO A 346 -44.73 -26.62 28.99
N ALA A 347 -44.16 -27.21 30.04
CA ALA A 347 -43.73 -28.61 30.07
C ALA A 347 -44.93 -29.59 29.97
N PRO A 348 -44.75 -30.78 29.35
CA PRO A 348 -45.81 -31.78 29.28
C PRO A 348 -46.09 -32.42 30.66
N PRO A 349 -47.35 -32.84 30.93
CA PRO A 349 -47.71 -33.44 32.21
C PRO A 349 -47.08 -34.83 32.37
N GLY A 350 -46.35 -35.03 33.47
CA GLY A 350 -45.85 -36.34 33.90
C GLY A 350 -46.96 -37.23 34.48
N PRO A 351 -46.75 -38.56 34.52
CA PRO A 351 -47.80 -39.52 34.84
C PRO A 351 -48.21 -39.46 36.32
N SER A 352 -49.52 -39.54 36.56
CA SER A 352 -50.11 -39.67 37.89
C SER A 352 -49.75 -41.02 38.52
N ALA A 353 -49.12 -40.99 39.69
CA ALA A 353 -49.04 -42.14 40.58
C ALA A 353 -49.49 -41.70 41.98
N GLY A 354 -50.76 -41.97 42.27
CA GLY A 354 -51.28 -42.14 43.62
C GLY A 354 -51.91 -43.53 43.69
N GLY A 355 -51.49 -44.34 44.66
CA GLY A 355 -51.90 -45.73 44.87
C GLY A 355 -50.80 -46.56 45.47
#